data_AF-A0A0R2SR20-F1
#
_entry.id   AF-A0A0R2SR20-F1
#
_cell.length_a   1.000
_cell.length_b   1.000
_cell.length_c   1.000
_cell.angle_alpha   90.00
_cell.angle_beta   90.00
_cell.angle_gamma   90.00
#
_symmetry.space_group_name_H-M   'P 1'
#
loop_
_entity.id
_entity.type
_entity.pdbx_description
1 polymer ?
#
loop_
_entity_poly.entity_id
_entity_poly.type
_entity_poly.pdbx_seq_one_letter_code
_entity_poly.pdbx_strand_id
1 'polypeptide(L)'
;GPYLAGTTLALAVSLPTIANQFPILGGEQGLIFDIGVPPARLGEDFSLYQWFFWISSLTALIMIWLLVNLISTRYGREFRALRDNPIAAQLSGINIGRKKAVAFSLSAGIAGLAGGLLVMLISGVSPSAFPLSLSFLLLAGAVVTGVYSLKGVILGALVLVAIPEIAESVVSRIGGSEGFVTSLPGFMVSALLILTVLFAPSGPGHLLHHKKHLKH
;
A
#
# COMPACT_ATOMS: atom_id res chain seq x y z
N GLY A 1 -2.33 12.11 18.01
CA GLY A 1 -3.32 12.28 19.09
C GLY A 1 -3.99 10.94 19.26
N PRO A 2 -3.94 10.33 20.45
CA PRO A 2 -4.45 8.97 20.68
C PRO A 2 -5.92 8.81 20.29
N TYR A 3 -6.72 9.85 20.45
CA TYR A 3 -8.13 9.89 20.07
C TYR A 3 -8.37 9.65 18.58
N LEU A 4 -7.60 10.29 17.69
CA LEU A 4 -7.76 10.12 16.24
C LEU A 4 -7.44 8.69 15.80
N ALA A 5 -6.39 8.09 16.36
CA ALA A 5 -5.97 6.73 16.04
C ALA A 5 -7.01 5.70 16.48
N GLY A 6 -7.60 5.88 17.67
CA GLY A 6 -8.70 5.06 18.16
C GLY A 6 -9.93 5.15 17.27
N THR A 7 -10.33 6.37 16.85
CA THR A 7 -11.47 6.56 15.94
C THR A 7 -11.23 5.92 14.57
N THR A 8 -10.04 6.06 13.98
CA THR A 8 -9.75 5.45 12.68
C THR A 8 -9.70 3.93 12.74
N LEU A 9 -9.20 3.37 13.85
CA LEU A 9 -9.23 1.92 14.06
C LEU A 9 -10.67 1.43 14.19
N ALA A 10 -11.48 2.08 15.03
CA ALA A 10 -12.89 1.73 15.20
C ALA A 10 -13.65 1.78 13.87
N LEU A 11 -13.39 2.80 13.04
CA LEU A 11 -13.95 2.88 11.69
C LEU A 11 -13.45 1.74 10.78
N ALA A 12 -12.15 1.43 10.79
CA ALA A 12 -11.58 0.35 9.98
C ALA A 12 -12.17 -1.02 10.33
N VAL A 13 -12.49 -1.28 11.60
CA VAL A 13 -13.14 -2.53 12.02
C VAL A 13 -14.64 -2.51 11.70
N SER A 14 -15.32 -1.38 11.95
CA SER A 14 -16.77 -1.31 11.85
C SER A 14 -17.26 -1.29 10.41
N LEU A 15 -16.51 -0.67 9.48
CA LEU A 15 -16.93 -0.51 8.08
C LEU A 15 -17.19 -1.86 7.38
N PRO A 16 -16.28 -2.86 7.42
CA PRO A 16 -16.55 -4.20 6.90
C PRO A 16 -17.78 -4.87 7.54
N THR A 17 -17.91 -4.78 8.87
CA THR A 17 -19.03 -5.38 9.60
C THR A 17 -20.37 -4.76 9.22
N ILE A 18 -20.41 -3.43 9.08
CA ILE A 18 -21.59 -2.70 8.64
C ILE A 18 -21.91 -3.04 7.19
N ALA A 19 -20.90 -3.12 6.32
CA ALA A 19 -21.09 -3.50 4.92
C ALA A 19 -21.75 -4.88 4.78
N ASN A 20 -21.37 -5.85 5.61
CA ASN A 20 -21.97 -7.18 5.64
C ASN A 20 -23.44 -7.20 6.06
N GLN A 21 -23.91 -6.21 6.83
CA GLN A 21 -25.30 -6.14 7.28
C GLN A 21 -26.26 -5.61 6.20
N PHE A 22 -25.76 -4.90 5.19
CA PHE A 22 -26.59 -4.31 4.15
C PHE A 22 -26.67 -5.23 2.91
N PRO A 23 -27.86 -5.79 2.59
CA PRO A 23 -28.01 -6.70 1.45
C PRO A 23 -27.70 -6.05 0.10
N ILE A 24 -27.86 -4.72 -0.01
CA ILE A 24 -27.55 -3.94 -1.21
C ILE A 24 -26.06 -3.93 -1.57
N LEU A 25 -25.19 -4.26 -0.60
CA LEU A 25 -23.73 -4.32 -0.77
C LEU A 25 -23.22 -5.75 -1.04
N GLY A 26 -24.13 -6.73 -1.23
CA GLY A 26 -23.76 -8.12 -1.53
C GLY A 26 -23.33 -8.95 -0.31
N GLY A 27 -23.42 -8.39 0.91
CA GLY A 27 -23.09 -9.10 2.15
C GLY A 27 -21.62 -9.57 2.21
N GLU A 28 -21.37 -10.73 2.82
CA GLU A 28 -20.02 -11.30 2.92
C GLU A 28 -19.41 -11.67 1.55
N GLN A 29 -20.24 -12.05 0.59
CA GLN A 29 -19.80 -12.44 -0.75
C GLN A 29 -19.37 -11.23 -1.58
N GLY A 30 -19.89 -10.05 -1.25
CA GLY A 30 -19.60 -8.81 -1.97
C GLY A 30 -20.37 -8.65 -3.27
N LEU A 31 -20.07 -7.57 -3.99
CA LEU A 31 -20.61 -7.30 -5.32
C LEU A 31 -19.57 -7.65 -6.39
N ILE A 32 -19.98 -8.41 -7.39
CA ILE A 32 -19.19 -8.68 -8.59
C ILE A 32 -19.58 -7.66 -9.65
N PHE A 33 -18.60 -7.00 -10.24
CA PHE A 33 -18.84 -5.99 -11.27
C PHE A 33 -18.15 -6.39 -12.57
N ASP A 34 -18.85 -6.23 -13.68
CA ASP A 34 -18.22 -6.26 -14.99
C ASP A 34 -17.47 -4.94 -15.19
N ILE A 35 -16.15 -5.02 -15.09
CA ILE A 35 -15.20 -3.91 -15.16
C ILE A 35 -14.91 -3.46 -16.60
N GLY A 36 -15.64 -4.00 -17.58
CA GLY A 36 -15.58 -3.59 -18.98
C GLY A 36 -14.45 -4.25 -19.76
N VAL A 37 -14.68 -4.42 -21.06
CA VAL A 37 -13.72 -5.05 -21.97
C VAL A 37 -12.62 -4.06 -22.39
N PRO A 38 -11.39 -4.53 -22.67
CA PRO A 38 -10.36 -3.68 -23.25
C PRO A 38 -10.86 -3.08 -24.57
N PRO A 39 -10.54 -1.80 -24.87
CA PRO A 39 -10.97 -1.15 -26.10
C PRO A 39 -10.56 -1.96 -27.34
N ALA A 40 -11.50 -2.27 -28.23
CA ALA A 40 -11.29 -3.05 -29.46
C ALA A 40 -10.20 -2.49 -30.41
N ARG A 41 -9.74 -1.26 -30.18
CA ARG A 41 -8.61 -0.63 -30.89
C ARG A 41 -7.22 -1.13 -30.47
N LEU A 42 -7.10 -1.87 -29.36
CA LEU A 42 -5.82 -2.36 -28.83
C LEU A 42 -5.42 -3.76 -29.35
N GLY A 43 -6.27 -4.37 -30.18
CA GLY A 43 -6.08 -5.72 -30.74
C GLY A 43 -6.87 -6.79 -29.97
N GLU A 44 -7.36 -7.81 -30.68
CA GLU A 44 -8.18 -8.89 -30.10
C GLU A 44 -7.39 -9.79 -29.13
N ASP A 45 -6.06 -9.78 -29.20
CA ASP A 45 -5.18 -10.55 -28.31
C ASP A 45 -4.89 -9.86 -26.96
N PHE A 46 -5.43 -8.65 -26.73
CA PHE A 46 -5.15 -7.89 -25.52
C PHE A 46 -5.93 -8.45 -24.33
N SER A 47 -5.26 -9.23 -23.49
CA SER A 47 -5.87 -9.80 -22.29
C SER A 47 -6.28 -8.71 -21.29
N LEU A 48 -7.40 -8.93 -20.61
CA LEU A 48 -7.91 -8.08 -19.53
C LEU A 48 -6.85 -7.81 -18.45
N TYR A 49 -6.02 -8.81 -18.11
CA TYR A 49 -4.91 -8.65 -17.16
C TYR A 49 -3.84 -7.66 -17.64
N GLN A 50 -3.52 -7.66 -18.93
CA GLN A 50 -2.54 -6.72 -19.51
C GLN A 50 -3.08 -5.29 -19.47
N TRP A 51 -4.38 -5.12 -19.73
CA TRP A 51 -5.06 -3.83 -19.64
C TRP A 51 -5.00 -3.24 -18.22
N PHE A 52 -5.34 -4.05 -17.21
CA PHE A 52 -5.25 -3.61 -15.81
C PHE A 52 -3.81 -3.36 -15.36
N PHE A 53 -2.85 -4.14 -15.86
CA PHE A 53 -1.44 -3.89 -15.61
C PHE A 53 -1.05 -2.48 -16.10
N TRP A 54 -1.42 -2.11 -17.34
CA TRP A 54 -1.10 -0.78 -17.87
C TRP A 54 -1.80 0.35 -17.11
N ILE A 55 -3.08 0.19 -16.76
CA ILE A 55 -3.81 1.19 -15.96
C ILE A 55 -3.15 1.36 -14.59
N SER A 56 -2.92 0.28 -13.85
CA SER A 56 -2.34 0.35 -12.51
C SER A 56 -0.92 0.93 -12.54
N SER A 57 -0.12 0.54 -13.53
CA SER A 57 1.24 1.05 -13.73
C SER A 57 1.24 2.55 -14.05
N LEU A 58 0.37 2.99 -14.96
CA LEU A 58 0.21 4.41 -15.29
C LEU A 58 -0.24 5.22 -14.08
N THR A 59 -1.25 4.74 -13.35
CA THR A 59 -1.72 5.41 -12.13
C THR A 59 -0.61 5.47 -11.07
N ALA A 60 0.11 4.38 -10.84
CA ALA A 60 1.23 4.36 -9.90
C ALA A 60 2.31 5.38 -10.28
N LEU A 61 2.66 5.48 -11.57
CA LEU A 61 3.67 6.41 -12.08
C LEU A 61 3.22 7.87 -11.91
N ILE A 62 1.96 8.18 -12.22
CA ILE A 62 1.37 9.51 -12.00
C ILE A 62 1.38 9.85 -10.51
N MET A 63 1.02 8.91 -9.63
CA MET A 63 1.01 9.13 -8.19
C MET A 63 2.40 9.37 -7.62
N ILE A 64 3.39 8.59 -8.06
CA ILE A 64 4.80 8.80 -7.68
C ILE A 64 5.27 10.19 -8.15
N TRP A 65 4.97 10.56 -9.40
CA TRP A 65 5.33 11.87 -9.94
C TRP A 65 4.68 13.02 -9.13
N LEU A 66 3.40 12.92 -8.81
CA LEU A 66 2.69 13.89 -7.98
C LEU A 66 3.30 13.99 -6.58
N LEU A 67 3.65 12.87 -5.95
CA LEU A 67 4.28 12.85 -4.63
C LEU A 67 5.68 13.48 -4.65
N VAL A 68 6.50 13.17 -5.66
CA VAL A 68 7.83 13.78 -5.83
C VAL A 68 7.70 15.30 -5.99
N ASN A 69 6.75 15.75 -6.82
CA ASN A 69 6.50 17.17 -7.01
C ASN A 69 5.97 17.84 -5.73
N LEU A 70 5.05 17.20 -5.01
CA LEU A 70 4.54 17.73 -3.76
C LEU A 70 5.64 17.89 -2.70
N ILE A 71 6.52 16.91 -2.58
CA ILE A 71 7.63 16.91 -1.61
C ILE A 71 8.68 17.98 -1.94
N SER A 72 8.83 18.39 -3.21
CA SER A 72 9.73 19.47 -3.62
C SER A 72 9.14 20.87 -3.39
N THR A 73 7.81 20.98 -3.30
CA THR A 73 7.12 22.26 -3.08
C THR A 73 7.21 22.80 -1.64
N ARG A 74 6.63 23.98 -1.40
CA ARG A 74 6.50 24.60 -0.07
C ARG A 74 5.81 23.67 0.94
N TYR A 75 4.75 22.97 0.52
CA TYR A 75 4.04 22.01 1.38
C TYR A 75 4.94 20.87 1.86
N GLY A 76 5.81 20.35 0.98
CA GLY A 76 6.79 19.33 1.36
C GLY A 76 7.78 19.80 2.42
N ARG A 77 8.21 21.07 2.36
CA ARG A 77 9.12 21.65 3.37
C ARG A 77 8.42 21.84 4.71
N GLU A 78 7.17 22.29 4.70
CA GLU A 78 6.36 22.43 5.92
C GLU A 78 6.07 21.08 6.57
N PHE A 79 5.84 20.02 5.79
CA PHE A 79 5.67 18.66 6.33
C PHE A 79 6.95 18.12 6.98
N ARG A 80 8.12 18.41 6.40
CA ARG A 80 9.41 18.06 7.03
C ARG A 80 9.60 18.83 8.34
N ALA A 81 9.37 20.15 8.35
CA ALA A 81 9.47 20.95 9.56
C ALA A 81 8.51 20.44 10.67
N LEU A 82 7.28 20.07 10.30
CA LEU A 82 6.31 19.51 11.22
C LEU A 82 6.74 18.16 11.80
N ARG A 83 7.41 17.32 10.99
CA ARG A 83 7.94 16.02 11.41
C ARG A 83 9.13 16.16 12.36
N ASP A 84 10.02 17.11 12.08
CA ASP A 84 11.28 17.25 12.81
C ASP A 84 11.06 17.91 14.19
N ASN A 85 10.33 19.03 14.25
CA ASN A 85 9.90 19.63 15.52
C ASN A 85 8.56 20.39 15.35
N PRO A 86 7.43 19.82 15.81
CA PRO A 86 6.13 20.45 15.65
C PRO A 86 6.01 21.76 16.45
N ILE A 87 6.66 21.87 17.61
CA ILE A 87 6.61 23.08 18.45
C ILE A 87 7.32 24.23 17.73
N ALA A 88 8.51 23.99 17.19
CA ALA A 88 9.26 25.00 16.43
C ALA A 88 8.54 25.41 15.13
N ALA A 89 7.89 24.46 14.45
CA ALA A 89 7.08 24.74 13.27
C ALA A 89 5.89 25.67 13.60
N GLN A 90 5.26 25.49 14.77
CA GLN A 90 4.17 26.35 15.23
C GLN A 90 4.62 27.78 15.49
N LEU A 91 5.81 27.95 16.11
CA LEU A 91 6.41 29.26 16.34
C LEU A 91 6.78 29.98 15.05
N SER A 92 7.05 29.22 13.98
CA SER A 92 7.32 29.75 12.64
C SER A 92 6.04 30.08 11.85
N GLY A 93 4.86 30.05 12.48
CA GLY A 93 3.57 30.39 11.86
C GLY A 93 2.89 29.25 11.10
N ILE A 94 3.38 28.00 11.20
CA ILE A 94 2.75 26.85 10.54
C ILE A 94 1.59 26.35 11.39
N ASN A 95 0.37 26.36 10.83
CA ASN A 95 -0.78 25.76 11.49
C ASN A 95 -0.70 24.22 11.44
N ILE A 96 -0.23 23.62 12.55
CA ILE A 96 -0.06 22.17 12.68
C ILE A 96 -1.35 21.40 12.36
N GLY A 97 -2.49 21.84 12.92
CA GLY A 97 -3.77 21.14 12.79
C GLY A 97 -4.20 21.02 11.33
N ARG A 98 -4.19 22.14 10.60
CA ARG A 98 -4.55 22.17 9.18
C ARG A 98 -3.58 21.35 8.32
N LYS A 99 -2.28 21.42 8.59
CA LYS A 99 -1.28 20.66 7.83
C LYS A 99 -1.38 19.15 8.08
N LYS A 100 -1.67 18.72 9.31
CA LYS A 100 -1.95 17.30 9.62
C LYS A 100 -3.23 16.81 8.92
N ALA A 101 -4.29 17.62 8.89
CA ALA A 101 -5.51 17.27 8.18
C ALA A 101 -5.28 17.10 6.68
N VAL A 102 -4.55 18.03 6.04
CA VAL A 102 -4.19 17.91 4.60
C VAL A 102 -3.35 16.67 4.33
N ALA A 103 -2.34 16.39 5.17
CA ALA A 103 -1.52 15.19 5.02
C ALA A 103 -2.35 13.90 5.16
N PHE A 104 -3.29 13.87 6.10
CA PHE A 104 -4.21 12.75 6.30
C PHE A 104 -5.14 12.57 5.09
N SER A 105 -5.81 13.63 4.63
CA SER A 105 -6.70 13.60 3.48
C SER A 105 -5.99 13.14 2.20
N LEU A 106 -4.76 13.62 1.97
CA LEU A 106 -3.96 13.19 0.83
C LEU A 106 -3.62 11.71 0.95
N SER A 107 -3.13 11.25 2.11
CA SER A 107 -2.81 9.83 2.33
C SER A 107 -4.03 8.94 2.12
N ALA A 108 -5.19 9.34 2.65
CA ALA A 108 -6.44 8.61 2.52
C ALA A 108 -6.91 8.55 1.05
N GLY A 109 -6.77 9.65 0.31
CA GLY A 109 -7.11 9.68 -1.12
C GLY A 109 -6.23 8.73 -1.95
N ILE A 110 -4.92 8.71 -1.70
CA ILE A 110 -3.99 7.81 -2.41
C ILE A 110 -4.27 6.35 -2.05
N ALA A 111 -4.50 6.05 -0.77
CA ALA A 111 -4.86 4.71 -0.32
C ALA A 111 -6.21 4.25 -0.91
N GLY A 112 -7.19 5.15 -1.00
CA GLY A 112 -8.49 4.87 -1.62
C GLY A 112 -8.38 4.58 -3.12
N LEU A 113 -7.55 5.34 -3.84
CA LEU A 113 -7.27 5.05 -5.26
C LEU A 113 -6.58 3.69 -5.44
N ALA A 114 -5.62 3.34 -4.58
CA ALA A 114 -4.97 2.03 -4.61
C ALA A 114 -5.96 0.89 -4.32
N GLY A 115 -6.85 1.06 -3.35
CA GLY A 115 -7.92 0.10 -3.06
C GLY A 115 -8.91 -0.06 -4.21
N GLY A 116 -9.29 1.05 -4.87
CA GLY A 116 -10.14 1.02 -6.06
C GLY A 116 -9.53 0.23 -7.22
N LEU A 117 -8.23 0.43 -7.47
CA LEU A 117 -7.49 -0.37 -8.47
C LEU A 117 -7.44 -1.85 -8.08
N LEU A 118 -7.32 -2.18 -6.80
CA LEU A 118 -7.33 -3.56 -6.32
C LEU A 118 -8.69 -4.23 -6.58
N VAL A 119 -9.80 -3.54 -6.28
CA VAL A 119 -11.17 -4.02 -6.57
C VAL A 119 -11.36 -4.27 -8.06
N MET A 120 -10.83 -3.40 -8.92
CA MET A 120 -10.85 -3.60 -10.36
C MET A 120 -10.06 -4.85 -10.76
N LEU A 121 -8.89 -5.11 -10.16
CA LEU A 121 -8.11 -6.31 -10.47
C LEU A 121 -8.85 -7.61 -10.09
N ILE A 122 -9.47 -7.65 -8.91
CA ILE A 122 -10.17 -8.85 -8.42
C ILE A 122 -11.62 -8.97 -8.94
N SER A 123 -12.09 -8.00 -9.75
CA SER A 123 -13.43 -7.95 -10.36
C SER A 123 -14.60 -8.05 -9.35
N GLY A 124 -14.37 -7.65 -8.11
CA GLY A 124 -15.37 -7.75 -7.05
C GLY A 124 -14.97 -7.00 -5.79
N VAL A 125 -15.96 -6.56 -5.03
CA VAL A 125 -15.73 -5.92 -3.72
C VAL A 125 -16.35 -6.78 -2.64
N SER A 126 -15.52 -7.46 -1.86
CA SER A 126 -15.95 -8.19 -0.67
C SER A 126 -15.26 -7.62 0.57
N PRO A 127 -15.96 -7.50 1.71
CA PRO A 127 -15.32 -7.06 2.96
C PRO A 127 -14.21 -7.99 3.44
N SER A 128 -14.27 -9.28 3.08
CA SER A 128 -13.26 -10.30 3.36
C SER A 128 -11.94 -10.08 2.62
N ALA A 129 -11.93 -9.34 1.50
CA ALA A 129 -10.70 -9.01 0.77
C ALA A 129 -9.84 -7.95 1.48
N PHE A 130 -10.39 -7.21 2.45
CA PHE A 130 -9.71 -6.12 3.16
C PHE A 130 -9.65 -6.35 4.69
N PRO A 131 -9.06 -7.46 5.16
CA PRO A 131 -8.98 -7.73 6.58
C PRO A 131 -7.99 -6.79 7.29
N LEU A 132 -8.16 -6.61 8.61
CA LEU A 132 -7.22 -5.84 9.44
C LEU A 132 -5.79 -6.38 9.37
N SER A 133 -5.64 -7.70 9.20
CA SER A 133 -4.34 -8.34 9.02
C SER A 133 -3.59 -7.78 7.81
N LEU A 134 -4.28 -7.52 6.70
CA LEU A 134 -3.69 -6.90 5.50
C LEU A 134 -3.22 -5.48 5.81
N SER A 135 -4.00 -4.70 6.57
CA SER A 135 -3.61 -3.34 7.00
C SER A 135 -2.35 -3.35 7.86
N PHE A 136 -2.26 -4.29 8.83
CA PHE A 136 -1.07 -4.46 9.65
C PHE A 136 0.13 -4.97 8.85
N LEU A 137 -0.07 -5.87 7.88
CA LEU A 137 0.99 -6.36 6.99
C LEU A 137 1.57 -5.23 6.14
N LEU A 138 0.72 -4.41 5.53
CA LEU A 138 1.15 -3.25 4.75
C LEU A 138 1.89 -2.23 5.62
N LEU A 139 1.39 -1.96 6.83
CA LEU A 139 2.04 -1.06 7.78
C LEU A 139 3.40 -1.60 8.23
N ALA A 140 3.47 -2.87 8.63
CA ALA A 140 4.71 -3.53 9.06
C ALA A 140 5.73 -3.53 7.92
N GLY A 141 5.31 -3.91 6.72
CA GLY A 141 6.16 -3.89 5.53
C GLY A 141 6.67 -2.49 5.17
N ALA A 142 5.83 -1.45 5.27
CA ALA A 142 6.25 -0.07 5.07
C ALA A 142 7.27 0.39 6.12
N VAL A 143 7.08 0.02 7.39
CA VAL A 143 8.01 0.34 8.49
C VAL A 143 9.36 -0.33 8.28
N VAL A 144 9.36 -1.62 7.93
CA VAL A 144 10.57 -2.43 7.70
C VAL A 144 11.39 -1.90 6.53
N THR A 145 10.71 -1.50 5.45
CA THR A 145 11.36 -1.07 4.21
C THR A 145 11.84 0.39 4.23
N GLY A 146 11.42 1.14 5.26
CA GLY A 146 11.86 2.49 5.56
C GLY A 146 10.88 3.57 5.12
N VAL A 147 9.97 3.94 6.03
CA VAL A 147 8.98 5.04 5.84
C VAL A 147 9.60 6.43 5.63
N TYR A 148 10.90 6.59 5.89
CA TYR A 148 11.58 7.89 5.86
C TYR A 148 12.05 8.32 4.46
N SER A 149 12.02 7.42 3.47
CA SER A 149 12.47 7.70 2.10
C SER A 149 11.48 7.15 1.07
N LEU A 150 11.07 7.99 0.12
CA LEU A 150 10.17 7.59 -0.96
C LEU A 150 10.71 6.39 -1.76
N LYS A 151 12.03 6.32 -1.98
CA LYS A 151 12.66 5.19 -2.67
C LYS A 151 12.60 3.89 -1.85
N GLY A 152 12.69 3.99 -0.53
CA GLY A 152 12.57 2.85 0.39
C GLY A 152 11.16 2.28 0.36
N VAL A 153 10.15 3.15 0.40
CA VAL A 153 8.74 2.76 0.31
C VAL A 153 8.41 2.10 -1.03
N ILE A 154 8.93 2.62 -2.16
CA ILE A 154 8.70 2.02 -3.48
C ILE A 154 9.32 0.62 -3.57
N LEU A 155 10.59 0.47 -3.13
CA LEU A 155 11.24 -0.84 -3.08
C LEU A 155 10.50 -1.79 -2.13
N GLY A 156 10.02 -1.27 -1.01
CA GLY A 156 9.25 -2.04 -0.04
C GLY A 156 7.94 -2.57 -0.60
N ALA A 157 7.17 -1.73 -1.28
CA ALA A 157 5.95 -2.14 -1.94
C ALA A 157 6.20 -3.22 -2.99
N LEU A 158 7.25 -3.08 -3.81
CA LEU A 158 7.63 -4.09 -4.81
C LEU A 158 7.99 -5.41 -4.14
N VAL A 159 8.78 -5.39 -3.07
CA VAL A 159 9.20 -6.60 -2.36
C VAL A 159 8.02 -7.30 -1.69
N LEU A 160 7.14 -6.53 -1.03
CA LEU A 160 5.95 -7.09 -0.36
C LEU A 160 5.01 -7.82 -1.31
N VAL A 161 4.93 -7.40 -2.58
CA VAL A 161 4.04 -8.00 -3.59
C VAL A 161 4.78 -9.07 -4.40
N ALA A 162 6.02 -8.82 -4.84
CA ALA A 162 6.75 -9.74 -5.69
C ALA A 162 7.12 -11.04 -4.97
N ILE A 163 7.42 -10.98 -3.67
CA ILE A 163 7.81 -12.16 -2.90
C ILE A 163 6.68 -13.21 -2.86
N PRO A 164 5.45 -12.88 -2.45
CA PRO A 164 4.33 -13.81 -2.52
C PRO A 164 4.13 -14.43 -3.90
N GLU A 165 4.18 -13.61 -4.94
CA GLU A 165 3.88 -14.05 -6.30
C GLU A 165 4.93 -14.98 -6.87
N ILE A 166 6.20 -14.71 -6.57
CA ILE A 166 7.30 -15.60 -6.92
C ILE A 166 7.18 -16.91 -6.13
N ALA A 167 6.85 -16.85 -4.84
CA ALA A 167 6.67 -18.04 -4.02
C ALA A 167 5.54 -18.93 -4.57
N GLU A 168 4.38 -18.35 -4.89
CA GLU A 168 3.26 -19.07 -5.51
C GLU A 168 3.61 -19.65 -6.88
N SER A 169 4.32 -18.87 -7.72
CA SER A 169 4.78 -19.31 -9.04
C SER A 169 5.79 -20.47 -8.97
N VAL A 170 6.62 -20.51 -7.92
CA VAL A 170 7.60 -21.59 -7.70
C VAL A 170 6.90 -22.84 -7.17
N VAL A 171 6.01 -22.70 -6.18
CA VAL A 171 5.26 -23.82 -5.59
C VAL A 171 4.35 -24.49 -6.63
N SER A 172 3.65 -23.71 -7.46
CA SER A 172 2.79 -24.24 -8.53
C SER A 172 3.57 -25.02 -9.60
N ARG A 173 4.87 -24.74 -9.81
CA ARG A 173 5.73 -25.48 -10.75
C ARG A 173 6.35 -26.74 -10.16
N ILE A 174 6.57 -26.79 -8.85
CA ILE A 174 7.22 -27.92 -8.18
C ILE A 174 6.26 -29.12 -8.04
N GLY A 175 4.95 -28.88 -7.91
CA GLY A 175 3.93 -29.94 -7.83
C GLY A 175 3.97 -30.74 -6.52
N GLY A 176 2.82 -30.95 -5.87
CA GLY A 176 2.72 -31.63 -4.58
C GLY A 176 1.29 -31.97 -4.20
N SER A 177 1.10 -32.64 -3.04
CA SER A 177 -0.23 -32.93 -2.47
C SER A 177 -1.03 -31.64 -2.29
N GLU A 178 -2.34 -31.65 -2.60
CA GLU A 178 -3.23 -30.47 -2.57
C GLU A 178 -3.16 -29.70 -1.24
N GLY A 179 -2.99 -30.40 -0.11
CA GLY A 179 -2.83 -29.76 1.22
C GLY A 179 -1.47 -29.06 1.42
N PHE A 180 -0.41 -29.52 0.74
CA PHE A 180 0.92 -28.92 0.77
C PHE A 180 1.00 -27.71 -0.16
N VAL A 181 0.41 -27.80 -1.37
CA VAL A 181 0.38 -26.71 -2.35
C VAL A 181 -0.47 -25.51 -1.89
N THR A 182 -1.52 -25.75 -1.10
CA THR A 182 -2.40 -24.70 -0.57
C THR A 182 -1.84 -24.01 0.68
N SER A 183 -1.08 -24.73 1.52
CA SER A 183 -0.55 -24.18 2.79
C SER A 183 0.86 -23.61 2.66
N LEU A 184 1.67 -24.15 1.75
CA LEU A 184 3.06 -23.72 1.55
C LEU A 184 3.21 -22.24 1.19
N PRO A 185 2.39 -21.65 0.29
CA PRO A 185 2.55 -20.25 -0.08
C PRO A 185 2.46 -19.33 1.14
N GLY A 186 1.49 -19.55 2.03
CA GLY A 186 1.34 -18.77 3.25
C GLY A 186 2.53 -18.87 4.20
N PHE A 187 3.07 -20.09 4.39
CA PHE A 187 4.28 -20.28 5.20
C PHE A 187 5.53 -19.70 4.55
N MET A 188 5.69 -19.84 3.23
CA MET A 188 6.81 -19.29 2.48
C MET A 188 6.76 -17.77 2.46
N VAL A 189 5.59 -17.15 2.26
CA VAL A 189 5.37 -15.70 2.34
C VAL A 189 5.74 -15.21 3.73
N SER A 190 5.26 -15.89 4.78
CA SER A 190 5.56 -15.52 6.17
C SER A 190 7.06 -15.65 6.47
N ALA A 191 7.69 -16.75 6.05
CA ALA A 191 9.11 -17.00 6.24
C ALA A 191 9.98 -16.03 5.42
N LEU A 192 9.62 -15.73 4.17
CA LEU A 192 10.31 -14.76 3.33
C LEU A 192 10.12 -13.34 3.85
N LEU A 193 8.94 -12.97 4.34
CA LEU A 193 8.75 -11.68 5.00
C LEU A 193 9.61 -11.58 6.25
N ILE A 194 9.61 -12.60 7.11
CA ILE A 194 10.48 -12.65 8.28
C ILE A 194 11.95 -12.57 7.87
N LEU A 195 12.36 -13.30 6.81
CA LEU A 195 13.72 -13.27 6.28
C LEU A 195 14.09 -11.90 5.70
N THR A 196 13.17 -11.26 4.98
CA THR A 196 13.34 -9.91 4.42
C THR A 196 13.45 -8.88 5.53
N VAL A 197 12.65 -9.02 6.58
CA VAL A 197 12.71 -8.22 7.81
C VAL A 197 14.06 -8.42 8.50
N LEU A 198 14.59 -9.64 8.50
CA LEU A 198 15.83 -10.02 9.18
C LEU A 198 17.09 -9.61 8.40
N PHE A 199 17.04 -9.61 7.06
CA PHE A 199 18.15 -9.15 6.19
C PHE A 199 18.15 -7.64 5.93
N ALA A 200 17.01 -6.95 6.09
CA ALA A 200 16.90 -5.50 5.94
C ALA A 200 16.17 -4.81 7.12
N PRO A 201 16.62 -4.99 8.38
CA PRO A 201 15.96 -4.44 9.57
C PRO A 201 15.95 -2.90 9.64
N SER A 202 16.70 -2.23 8.76
CA SER A 202 16.77 -0.76 8.68
C SER A 202 16.50 -0.20 7.27
N GLY A 203 16.10 -1.03 6.31
CA GLY A 203 15.85 -0.65 4.92
C GLY A 203 17.09 -0.11 4.18
N PRO A 204 17.14 -0.16 2.85
CA PRO A 204 18.23 0.45 2.06
C PRO A 204 18.35 1.98 2.24
N GLY A 205 17.35 2.62 2.87
CA GLY A 205 17.37 4.04 3.23
C GLY A 205 18.41 4.40 4.31
N HIS A 206 18.73 3.49 5.23
CA HIS A 206 19.72 3.75 6.29
C HIS A 206 21.16 3.84 5.72
N LEU A 207 21.47 3.05 4.69
CA LEU A 207 22.78 3.02 4.03
C LEU A 207 23.09 4.28 3.20
N LEU A 208 22.05 5.01 2.76
CA LEU A 208 22.21 6.26 2.01
C LEU A 208 22.46 7.49 2.91
N HIS A 209 22.03 7.44 4.17
CA HIS A 209 22.26 8.54 5.11
C HIS A 209 23.67 8.49 5.72
N HIS A 210 24.23 7.29 5.91
CA HIS A 210 25.57 7.13 6.50
C HIS A 210 26.71 7.57 5.55
N LYS A 211 26.55 7.39 4.22
CA LYS A 211 27.57 7.86 3.25
C LYS A 211 27.63 9.38 3.06
N LYS A 212 26.62 10.14 3.48
CA LYS A 212 26.63 11.62 3.39
C LYS A 212 27.34 12.29 4.57
N HIS A 213 27.43 11.63 5.73
CA HIS A 213 28.14 12.16 6.89
C HIS A 213 29.64 11.82 6.92
N LEU A 214 30.11 10.94 6.03
CA LEU A 214 31.54 10.61 5.87
C LEU A 214 32.23 11.41 4.76
N LYS A 215 31.54 12.39 4.16
CA LYS A 215 32.07 13.29 3.11
C LYS A 215 32.14 14.76 3.54
N HIS A 216 31.91 15.06 4.81
CA HIS A 216 32.17 16.37 5.40
C HIS A 216 33.03 16.21 6.64
#